data_AF-A0A2G0WIT8-F1
#
_entry.id   AF-A0A2G0WIT8-F1
#
_cell.length_a   1.000
_cell.length_b   1.000
_cell.length_c   1.000
_cell.angle_alpha   90.00
_cell.angle_beta   90.00
_cell.angle_gamma   90.00
#
_symmetry.space_group_name_H-M   'P 1'
#
loop_
_entity.id
_entity.type
_entity.pdbx_description
1 polymer ?
#
loop_
_entity_poly.entity_id
_entity_poly.type
_entity_poly.pdbx_seq_one_letter_code
_entity_poly.pdbx_strand_id
1 'polypeptide(L)'
;MTSEHNRPALRSQRLNQITHAPHEQLDKAVKANAPFETLESYKRFLVAQYLFQAELQALYNDPELKKIVPDLPARCRAEQAKADLADLNTDTPPTISGAVHKPTRAQAMGWLFVSEGSKLGAAFLIKRAAALNLSESFGARHLGEPAGGRAEGWKSFIRTLDGLDFTEQEEAQADQGAIAAFERFNVLLQHAYAHAPKLESVQA
;
A
#
# COMPACT_ATOMS: atom_id res chain seq x y z
N MET A 1 21.11 30.07 26.03
CA MET A 1 20.39 28.79 25.87
C MET A 1 19.30 29.04 24.85
N THR A 2 19.59 28.80 23.58
CA THR A 2 18.66 29.04 22.48
C THR A 2 17.60 27.94 22.47
N SER A 3 16.36 28.38 22.54
CA SER A 3 15.12 27.63 22.44
C SER A 3 15.11 26.61 21.28
N GLU A 4 15.25 25.32 21.60
CA GLU A 4 14.81 24.19 20.75
C GLU A 4 13.27 24.04 20.80
N HIS A 5 12.53 25.15 20.80
CA HIS A 5 11.08 25.12 20.85
C HIS A 5 10.50 25.04 19.43
N ASN A 6 9.93 23.87 19.16
CA ASN A 6 8.80 23.66 18.25
C ASN A 6 9.10 23.84 16.74
N ARG A 7 9.95 22.97 16.17
CA ARG A 7 9.78 22.66 14.74
C ARG A 7 8.41 21.99 14.59
N PRO A 8 7.54 22.46 13.68
CA PRO A 8 6.32 21.74 13.36
C PRO A 8 6.68 20.29 13.04
N ALA A 9 5.93 19.32 13.57
CA ALA A 9 6.12 17.92 13.21
C ALA A 9 6.06 17.78 11.69
N LEU A 10 6.99 17.01 11.12
CA LEU A 10 7.00 16.79 9.67
C LEU A 10 5.68 16.14 9.25
N ARG A 11 5.21 16.45 8.04
CA ARG A 11 3.95 15.91 7.50
C ARG A 11 3.94 14.38 7.53
N SER A 12 5.04 13.76 7.14
CA SER A 12 5.26 12.32 7.20
C SER A 12 5.16 11.75 8.62
N GLN A 13 5.62 12.49 9.65
CA GLN A 13 5.49 12.09 11.05
C GLN A 13 4.03 12.19 11.53
N ARG A 14 3.32 13.26 11.15
CA ARG A 14 1.89 13.41 11.46
C ARG A 14 1.07 12.30 10.79
N LEU A 15 1.31 12.03 9.51
CA LEU A 15 0.64 10.95 8.77
C LEU A 15 0.87 9.60 9.45
N ASN A 16 2.12 9.28 9.82
CA ASN A 16 2.42 8.06 10.58
C ASN A 16 1.60 7.95 11.89
N GLN A 17 1.44 9.05 12.62
CA GLN A 17 0.68 9.07 13.87
C GLN A 17 -0.81 8.81 13.64
N ILE A 18 -1.44 9.54 12.72
CA ILE A 18 -2.89 9.42 12.48
C ILE A 18 -3.24 8.08 11.82
N THR A 19 -2.33 7.50 11.03
CA THR A 19 -2.55 6.19 10.39
C THR A 19 -2.11 5.01 11.25
N HIS A 20 -1.61 5.24 12.47
CA HIS A 20 -1.15 4.16 13.35
C HIS A 20 -2.26 3.16 13.67
N ALA A 21 -3.42 3.65 14.14
CA ALA A 21 -4.55 2.78 14.45
C ALA A 21 -5.14 2.06 13.21
N PRO A 22 -5.38 2.73 12.06
CA PRO A 22 -5.75 2.04 10.81
C PRO A 22 -4.73 0.98 10.37
N HIS A 23 -3.44 1.26 10.51
CA HIS A 23 -2.38 0.30 10.19
C HIS A 23 -2.41 -0.93 11.11
N GLU A 24 -2.56 -0.76 12.43
CA GLU A 24 -2.68 -1.88 13.37
C GLU A 24 -3.91 -2.75 13.10
N GLN A 25 -5.05 -2.12 12.78
CA GLN A 25 -6.27 -2.85 12.43
C GLN A 25 -6.07 -3.67 11.15
N LEU A 26 -5.43 -3.08 10.14
CA LEU A 26 -5.11 -3.78 8.90
C LEU A 26 -4.15 -4.95 9.14
N ASP A 27 -3.08 -4.77 9.92
CA ASP A 27 -2.14 -5.84 10.25
C ASP A 27 -2.84 -7.02 10.96
N LYS A 28 -3.74 -6.74 11.90
CA LYS A 28 -4.57 -7.76 12.55
C LYS A 28 -5.45 -8.50 11.54
N ALA A 29 -6.11 -7.78 10.62
CA ALA A 29 -6.97 -8.38 9.59
C ALA A 29 -6.16 -9.25 8.62
N VAL A 30 -4.97 -8.79 8.20
CA VAL A 30 -4.06 -9.58 7.35
C VAL A 30 -3.61 -10.84 8.10
N LYS A 31 -3.22 -10.74 9.37
CA LYS A 31 -2.83 -11.90 10.18
C LYS A 31 -3.98 -12.90 10.35
N ALA A 32 -5.19 -12.43 10.63
CA ALA A 32 -6.37 -13.29 10.81
C ALA A 32 -6.72 -14.10 9.55
N ASN A 33 -6.41 -13.58 8.37
CA ASN A 33 -6.62 -14.25 7.09
C ASN A 33 -5.51 -15.23 6.71
N ALA A 34 -4.41 -15.27 7.47
CA ALA A 34 -3.30 -16.22 7.31
C ALA A 34 -2.80 -16.37 5.83
N PRO A 35 -2.42 -15.25 5.15
CA PRO A 35 -2.16 -15.21 3.71
C PRO A 35 -0.97 -16.04 3.23
N PHE A 36 -0.13 -16.55 4.13
CA PHE A 36 1.08 -17.30 3.78
C PHE A 36 1.03 -18.76 4.24
N GLU A 37 -0.10 -19.25 4.76
CA GLU A 37 -0.24 -20.66 5.18
C GLU A 37 -0.52 -21.59 4.00
N THR A 38 -1.24 -21.10 2.98
CA THR A 38 -1.54 -21.87 1.78
C THR A 38 -1.47 -20.98 0.55
N LEU A 39 -1.21 -21.60 -0.61
CA LEU A 39 -1.19 -20.89 -1.89
C LEU A 39 -2.54 -20.24 -2.21
N GLU A 40 -3.65 -20.88 -1.87
CA GLU A 40 -5.00 -20.33 -2.09
C GLU A 40 -5.29 -19.11 -1.20
N SER A 41 -4.82 -19.11 0.05
CA SER A 41 -4.89 -17.92 0.91
C SER A 41 -4.04 -16.78 0.32
N TYR A 42 -2.82 -17.09 -0.14
CA TYR A 42 -1.95 -16.12 -0.77
C TYR A 42 -2.57 -15.49 -2.04
N LYS A 43 -3.19 -16.29 -2.91
CA LYS A 43 -3.87 -15.78 -4.11
C LYS A 43 -4.94 -14.73 -3.77
N ARG A 44 -5.67 -14.92 -2.67
CA ARG A 44 -6.66 -13.92 -2.19
C ARG A 44 -5.98 -12.65 -1.70
N PHE A 45 -4.87 -12.77 -0.97
CA PHE A 45 -4.07 -11.60 -0.60
C PHE A 45 -3.56 -10.86 -1.84
N LEU A 46 -3.07 -11.59 -2.83
CA LEU A 46 -2.61 -11.03 -4.10
C LEU A 46 -3.74 -10.31 -4.87
N VAL A 47 -4.97 -10.83 -4.86
CA VAL A 47 -6.15 -10.15 -5.42
C VAL A 47 -6.37 -8.79 -4.75
N ALA A 48 -6.34 -8.71 -3.42
CA ALA A 48 -6.50 -7.44 -2.70
C ALA A 48 -5.37 -6.44 -3.04
N GLN A 49 -4.12 -6.93 -3.12
CA GLN A 49 -2.95 -6.14 -3.51
C GLN A 49 -3.08 -5.60 -4.94
N TYR A 50 -3.48 -6.44 -5.89
CA TYR A 50 -3.69 -6.05 -7.28
C TYR A 50 -4.79 -4.99 -7.39
N LEU A 51 -5.96 -5.22 -6.78
CA LEU A 51 -7.07 -4.27 -6.83
C LEU A 51 -6.67 -2.89 -6.31
N PHE A 52 -5.95 -2.84 -5.18
CA PHE A 52 -5.50 -1.57 -4.61
C PHE A 52 -4.49 -0.86 -5.53
N GLN A 53 -3.51 -1.59 -6.08
CA GLN A 53 -2.53 -0.98 -6.98
C GLN A 53 -3.15 -0.54 -8.31
N ALA A 54 -4.11 -1.29 -8.84
CA ALA A 54 -4.84 -0.95 -10.06
C ALA A 54 -5.64 0.35 -9.89
N GLU A 55 -6.31 0.54 -8.76
CA GLU A 55 -7.04 1.78 -8.45
C GLU A 55 -6.12 3.01 -8.38
N LEU A 56 -4.89 2.81 -7.90
CA LEU A 56 -3.91 3.89 -7.79
C LEU A 56 -3.14 4.16 -9.09
N GLN A 57 -3.31 3.33 -10.13
CA GLN A 57 -2.56 3.47 -11.38
C GLN A 57 -2.78 4.85 -12.02
N ALA A 58 -3.99 5.42 -11.90
CA ALA A 58 -4.27 6.78 -12.36
C ALA A 58 -3.46 7.84 -11.60
N LEU A 59 -3.29 7.70 -10.28
CA LEU A 59 -2.49 8.62 -9.46
C LEU A 59 -0.99 8.49 -9.80
N TYR A 60 -0.48 7.26 -9.93
CA TYR A 60 0.92 7.05 -10.27
C TYR A 60 1.31 7.60 -11.65
N ASN A 61 0.34 7.75 -12.55
CA ASN A 61 0.56 8.27 -13.90
C ASN A 61 0.11 9.72 -14.10
N ASP A 62 -0.42 10.36 -13.06
CA ASP A 62 -0.96 11.72 -13.11
C ASP A 62 0.14 12.73 -13.49
N PRO A 63 -0.04 13.57 -14.54
CA PRO A 63 0.93 14.56 -14.97
C PRO A 63 1.36 15.57 -13.90
N GLU A 64 0.46 16.00 -13.02
CA GLU A 64 0.76 16.97 -11.97
C GLU A 64 1.50 16.31 -10.80
N LEU A 65 1.16 15.06 -10.45
CA LEU A 65 1.89 14.33 -9.42
C LEU A 65 3.30 13.93 -9.88
N LYS A 66 3.50 13.66 -11.18
CA LYS A 66 4.84 13.46 -11.76
C LYS A 66 5.75 14.68 -11.66
N LYS A 67 5.20 15.90 -11.64
CA LYS A 67 6.01 17.11 -11.40
C LYS A 67 6.52 17.17 -9.96
N ILE A 68 5.84 16.51 -9.03
CA ILE A 68 6.20 16.46 -7.61
C ILE A 68 7.16 15.29 -7.34
N VAL A 69 6.83 14.10 -7.85
CA VAL A 69 7.62 12.87 -7.72
C VAL A 69 8.00 12.41 -9.14
N PRO A 70 9.18 12.80 -9.67
CA PRO A 70 9.53 12.55 -11.08
C PRO A 70 9.54 11.07 -11.49
N ASP A 71 9.90 10.17 -10.57
CA ASP A 71 9.97 8.72 -10.79
C ASP A 71 8.65 7.99 -10.45
N LEU A 72 7.55 8.72 -10.21
CA LEU A 72 6.29 8.17 -9.74
C LEU A 72 5.76 6.98 -10.55
N PRO A 73 5.76 6.99 -11.90
CA PRO A 73 5.22 5.87 -12.68
C PRO A 73 5.96 4.55 -12.41
N ALA A 74 7.28 4.62 -12.19
CA ALA A 74 8.11 3.46 -11.91
C ALA A 74 7.89 2.87 -10.52
N ARG A 75 7.21 3.61 -9.63
CA ARG A 75 6.90 3.18 -8.26
C ARG A 75 5.66 2.29 -8.17
N CYS A 76 4.74 2.39 -9.14
CA CYS A 76 3.50 1.62 -9.14
C CYS A 76 3.78 0.11 -9.21
N ARG A 77 3.04 -0.70 -8.43
CA ARG A 77 3.21 -2.16 -8.40
C ARG A 77 2.10 -2.95 -9.11
N ALA A 78 1.22 -2.26 -9.84
CA ALA A 78 0.05 -2.87 -10.48
C ALA A 78 0.44 -3.94 -11.51
N GLU A 79 1.43 -3.65 -12.37
CA GLU A 79 1.87 -4.59 -13.39
C GLU A 79 2.59 -5.81 -12.78
N GLN A 80 3.36 -5.62 -11.70
CA GLN A 80 3.98 -6.72 -10.98
C GLN A 80 2.93 -7.62 -10.32
N ALA A 81 1.92 -7.04 -9.66
CA ALA A 81 0.84 -7.81 -9.06
C ALA A 81 -0.02 -8.53 -10.11
N LYS A 82 -0.21 -7.92 -11.30
CA LYS A 82 -0.89 -8.56 -12.43
C LYS A 82 -0.11 -9.74 -12.99
N ALA A 83 1.21 -9.60 -13.13
CA ALA A 83 2.08 -10.70 -13.54
C ALA A 83 2.08 -11.83 -12.49
N ASP A 84 2.04 -11.51 -11.20
CA ASP A 84 1.89 -12.50 -10.13
C ASP A 84 0.56 -13.27 -10.24
N LEU A 85 -0.55 -12.61 -10.59
CA LEU A 85 -1.83 -13.28 -10.82
C LEU A 85 -1.71 -14.29 -11.96
N ALA A 86 -1.05 -13.91 -13.05
CA ALA A 86 -0.80 -14.78 -14.20
C ALA A 86 0.11 -15.97 -13.84
N ASP A 87 1.20 -15.74 -13.10
CA ASP A 87 2.11 -16.81 -12.62
C ASP A 87 1.34 -17.87 -11.81
N LEU A 88 0.33 -17.44 -11.05
CA LEU A 88 -0.48 -18.29 -10.18
C LEU A 88 -1.78 -18.80 -10.82
N ASN A 89 -1.97 -18.60 -12.13
CA ASN A 89 -3.19 -18.95 -12.87
C ASN A 89 -4.46 -18.43 -12.17
N THR A 90 -4.41 -17.20 -11.67
CA THR A 90 -5.52 -16.51 -11.03
C THR A 90 -6.05 -15.45 -11.98
N ASP A 91 -7.35 -15.45 -12.22
CA ASP A 91 -7.97 -14.46 -13.10
C ASP A 91 -7.77 -13.05 -12.57
N THR A 92 -7.70 -12.09 -13.49
CA THR A 92 -7.72 -10.68 -13.11
C THR A 92 -9.10 -10.35 -12.53
N PRO A 93 -9.20 -9.93 -11.26
CA PRO A 93 -10.49 -9.66 -10.63
C PRO A 93 -11.14 -8.43 -11.30
N PRO A 94 -12.48 -8.40 -11.42
CA PRO A 94 -13.18 -7.21 -11.85
C PRO A 94 -12.99 -6.07 -10.83
N THR A 95 -13.08 -4.83 -11.30
CA THR A 95 -13.08 -3.66 -10.42
C THR A 95 -14.29 -3.67 -9.50
N ILE A 96 -14.11 -3.24 -8.25
CA ILE A 96 -15.22 -3.07 -7.29
C ILE A 96 -15.52 -1.60 -7.05
N SER A 97 -16.76 -1.27 -6.71
CA SER A 97 -17.19 0.11 -6.46
C SER A 97 -16.45 0.76 -5.29
N GLY A 98 -16.42 2.10 -5.26
CA GLY A 98 -15.79 2.87 -4.18
C GLY A 98 -14.28 3.10 -4.34
N ALA A 99 -13.73 2.89 -5.54
CA ALA A 99 -12.36 3.26 -5.86
C ALA A 99 -12.16 4.78 -5.72
N VAL A 100 -10.93 5.18 -5.37
CA VAL A 100 -10.55 6.60 -5.33
C VAL A 100 -10.83 7.25 -6.69
N HIS A 101 -11.54 8.38 -6.69
CA HIS A 101 -11.92 9.07 -7.92
C HIS A 101 -11.62 10.56 -7.82
N LYS A 102 -10.70 11.04 -8.68
CA LYS A 102 -10.30 12.45 -8.80
C LYS A 102 -10.05 13.13 -7.44
N PRO A 103 -9.16 12.59 -6.59
CA PRO A 103 -8.81 13.22 -5.32
C PRO A 103 -8.16 14.58 -5.56
N THR A 104 -8.22 15.47 -4.58
CA THR A 104 -7.36 16.67 -4.61
C THR A 104 -5.89 16.26 -4.63
N ARG A 105 -5.00 17.17 -5.05
CA ARG A 105 -3.54 16.93 -5.01
C ARG A 105 -3.08 16.45 -3.64
N ALA A 106 -3.57 17.08 -2.57
CA ALA A 106 -3.17 16.73 -1.22
C ALA A 106 -3.73 15.36 -0.77
N GLN A 107 -5.00 15.07 -1.08
CA GLN A 107 -5.56 13.73 -0.87
C GLN A 107 -4.74 12.66 -1.60
N ALA A 108 -4.40 12.89 -2.87
CA ALA A 108 -3.58 11.97 -3.66
C ALA A 108 -2.22 11.69 -3.00
N MET A 109 -1.56 12.71 -2.44
CA MET A 109 -0.31 12.52 -1.69
C MET A 109 -0.50 11.66 -0.43
N GLY A 110 -1.65 11.75 0.25
CA GLY A 110 -2.01 10.86 1.35
C GLY A 110 -2.20 9.40 0.90
N TRP A 111 -2.87 9.17 -0.23
CA TRP A 111 -2.99 7.83 -0.83
C TRP A 111 -1.63 7.24 -1.23
N LEU A 112 -0.78 8.05 -1.86
CA LEU A 112 0.58 7.66 -2.25
C LEU A 112 1.43 7.37 -1.02
N PHE A 113 1.30 8.14 0.07
CA PHE A 113 2.01 7.86 1.33
C PHE A 113 1.74 6.45 1.86
N VAL A 114 0.48 6.03 1.88
CA VAL A 114 0.11 4.67 2.31
C VAL A 114 0.63 3.61 1.34
N SER A 115 0.48 3.85 0.04
CA SER A 115 0.92 2.91 -1.00
C SER A 115 2.45 2.74 -1.01
N GLU A 116 3.22 3.82 -0.93
CA GLU A 116 4.69 3.78 -0.84
C GLU A 116 5.16 3.19 0.49
N GLY A 117 4.51 3.55 1.60
CA GLY A 117 4.84 3.04 2.94
C GLY A 117 4.67 1.52 3.05
N SER A 118 3.65 0.96 2.39
CA SER A 118 3.40 -0.49 2.38
C SER A 118 4.58 -1.32 1.83
N LYS A 119 5.47 -0.71 1.03
CA LYS A 119 6.65 -1.38 0.46
C LYS A 119 7.73 -1.68 1.50
N LEU A 120 7.77 -0.93 2.60
CA LEU A 120 8.70 -1.22 3.71
C LEU A 120 8.38 -2.57 4.35
N GLY A 121 7.09 -2.83 4.60
CA GLY A 121 6.60 -4.11 5.14
C GLY A 121 6.78 -5.28 4.17
N ALA A 122 6.81 -5.02 2.85
CA ALA A 122 6.98 -6.06 1.84
C ALA A 122 8.29 -6.86 1.98
N ALA A 123 9.34 -6.27 2.59
CA ALA A 123 10.58 -6.98 2.90
C ALA A 123 10.39 -8.18 3.84
N PHE A 124 9.40 -8.13 4.74
CA PHE A 124 9.04 -9.25 5.59
C PHE A 124 8.11 -10.22 4.87
N LEU A 125 7.18 -9.71 4.06
CA LEU A 125 6.19 -10.51 3.36
C LEU A 125 6.83 -11.42 2.30
N ILE A 126 7.83 -10.93 1.54
CA ILE A 126 8.52 -11.76 0.54
C ILE A 126 9.21 -12.98 1.16
N LYS A 127 9.75 -12.84 2.39
CA LYS A 127 10.35 -13.95 3.14
C LYS A 127 9.32 -15.01 3.53
N ARG A 128 8.08 -14.60 3.82
CA ARG A 128 6.97 -15.54 4.09
C ARG A 128 6.48 -16.20 2.81
N ALA A 129 6.42 -15.46 1.70
CA ALA A 129 6.03 -15.98 0.39
C ALA A 129 6.97 -17.10 -0.10
N ALA A 130 8.25 -17.06 0.28
CA ALA A 130 9.21 -18.12 -0.02
C ALA A 130 8.80 -19.51 0.51
N ALA A 131 8.09 -19.58 1.63
CA ALA A 131 7.55 -20.85 2.16
C ALA A 131 6.49 -21.50 1.23
N LEU A 132 5.91 -20.71 0.33
CA LEU A 132 4.98 -21.14 -0.71
C LEU A 132 5.67 -21.31 -2.07
N ASN A 133 7.00 -21.33 -2.12
CA ASN A 133 7.82 -21.36 -3.35
C ASN A 133 7.62 -20.16 -4.27
N LEU A 134 7.29 -18.99 -3.70
CA LEU A 134 7.12 -17.73 -4.43
C LEU A 134 8.34 -16.82 -4.26
N SER A 135 8.59 -15.97 -5.24
CA SER A 135 9.77 -15.08 -5.27
C SER A 135 9.50 -13.81 -6.07
N GLU A 136 10.44 -12.86 -6.05
CA GLU A 136 10.36 -11.68 -6.92
C GLU A 136 10.36 -11.99 -8.42
N SER A 137 10.64 -13.24 -8.83
CA SER A 137 10.61 -13.68 -10.22
C SER A 137 9.43 -14.61 -10.55
N PHE A 138 8.61 -14.99 -9.57
CA PHE A 138 7.44 -15.84 -9.77
C PHE A 138 6.43 -15.68 -8.63
N GLY A 139 5.23 -15.17 -8.93
CA GLY A 139 4.09 -15.09 -8.01
C GLY A 139 4.22 -14.10 -6.83
N ALA A 140 5.38 -13.47 -6.63
CA ALA A 140 5.58 -12.43 -5.61
C ALA A 140 6.44 -11.23 -6.09
N ARG A 141 6.44 -10.94 -7.39
CA ARG A 141 7.08 -9.77 -8.03
C ARG A 141 6.68 -8.48 -7.32
N HIS A 142 5.41 -8.33 -6.92
CA HIS A 142 4.92 -7.13 -6.25
C HIS A 142 5.49 -6.92 -4.83
N LEU A 143 6.11 -7.94 -4.22
CA LEU A 143 6.81 -7.84 -2.93
C LEU A 143 8.33 -7.66 -3.10
N GLY A 144 8.82 -7.80 -4.34
CA GLY A 144 10.22 -7.64 -4.72
C GLY A 144 10.81 -6.29 -4.30
N GLU A 145 12.13 -6.26 -4.19
CA GLU A 145 12.84 -5.01 -3.89
C GLU A 145 12.79 -4.07 -5.11
N PRO A 146 12.31 -2.82 -4.95
CA PRO A 146 12.41 -1.85 -6.03
C PRO A 146 13.87 -1.49 -6.33
N ALA A 147 14.14 -1.07 -7.57
CA ALA A 147 15.42 -0.49 -7.94
C ALA A 147 15.78 0.67 -7.01
N GLY A 148 17.02 0.72 -6.53
CA GLY A 148 17.48 1.71 -5.54
C GLY A 148 17.16 1.37 -4.08
N GLY A 149 16.41 0.30 -3.81
CA GLY A 149 16.17 -0.22 -2.47
C GLY A 149 15.00 0.47 -1.74
N ARG A 150 14.32 -0.31 -0.87
CA ARG A 150 13.10 0.14 -0.18
C ARG A 150 13.32 1.36 0.70
N ALA A 151 14.43 1.36 1.47
CA ALA A 151 14.73 2.41 2.44
C ALA A 151 14.98 3.76 1.75
N GLU A 152 15.78 3.81 0.70
CA GLU A 152 16.05 5.05 -0.03
C GLU A 152 14.84 5.51 -0.85
N GLY A 153 14.11 4.58 -1.47
CA GLY A 153 12.85 4.89 -2.14
C GLY A 153 11.83 5.57 -1.22
N TRP A 154 11.71 5.08 0.02
CA TRP A 154 10.86 5.69 1.05
C TRP A 154 11.38 7.04 1.53
N LYS A 155 12.67 7.15 1.89
CA LYS A 155 13.29 8.40 2.34
C LYS A 155 13.15 9.51 1.29
N SER A 156 13.34 9.19 0.02
CA SER A 156 13.16 10.14 -1.07
C SER A 156 11.72 10.62 -1.16
N PHE A 157 10.75 9.69 -1.09
CA PHE A 157 9.33 10.03 -1.16
C PHE A 157 8.90 10.94 0.00
N ILE A 158 9.24 10.59 1.25
CA ILE A 158 8.84 11.41 2.40
C ILE A 158 9.52 12.77 2.42
N ARG A 159 10.77 12.88 1.93
CA ARG A 159 11.45 14.18 1.79
C ARG A 159 10.70 15.10 0.83
N THR A 160 10.27 14.56 -0.32
CA THR A 160 9.44 15.30 -1.27
C THR A 160 8.12 15.69 -0.63
N LEU A 161 7.44 14.74 0.03
CA LEU A 161 6.17 14.99 0.69
C LEU A 161 6.28 16.08 1.75
N ASP A 162 7.30 16.03 2.61
CA ASP A 162 7.54 17.00 3.69
C ASP A 162 7.93 18.39 3.16
N GLY A 163 8.56 18.45 1.98
CA GLY A 163 8.96 19.70 1.33
C GLY A 163 7.85 20.43 0.58
N LEU A 164 6.65 19.85 0.47
CA LEU A 164 5.50 20.52 -0.13
C LEU A 164 4.97 21.64 0.78
N ASP A 165 4.70 22.79 0.17
CA ASP A 165 4.02 23.91 0.80
C ASP A 165 2.51 23.69 0.70
N PHE A 166 1.95 23.08 1.74
CA PHE A 166 0.51 22.82 1.87
C PHE A 166 -0.10 23.84 2.84
N THR A 167 -1.24 24.38 2.44
CA THR A 167 -2.14 25.10 3.35
C THR A 167 -2.71 24.15 4.41
N GLU A 168 -3.24 24.69 5.52
CA GLU A 168 -3.91 23.87 6.56
C GLU A 168 -5.04 23.00 5.99
N GLN A 169 -5.75 23.50 4.97
CA GLN A 169 -6.80 22.73 4.28
C GLN A 169 -6.21 21.55 3.50
N GLU A 170 -5.08 21.75 2.81
CA GLU A 170 -4.38 20.68 2.10
C GLU A 170 -3.78 19.67 3.08
N GLU A 171 -3.30 20.11 4.24
CA GLU A 171 -2.85 19.20 5.30
C GLU A 171 -3.98 18.27 5.77
N ALA A 172 -5.15 18.83 6.07
CA ALA A 172 -6.33 18.04 6.44
C ALA A 172 -6.78 17.10 5.29
N GLN A 173 -6.64 17.52 4.05
CA GLN A 173 -6.93 16.69 2.87
C GLN A 173 -5.95 15.53 2.70
N ALA A 174 -4.66 15.74 2.97
CA ALA A 174 -3.66 14.67 2.96
C ALA A 174 -3.96 13.63 4.05
N ASP A 175 -4.34 14.10 5.24
CA ASP A 175 -4.75 13.25 6.36
C ASP A 175 -5.97 12.37 5.97
N GLN A 176 -7.00 12.99 5.39
CA GLN A 176 -8.18 12.28 4.87
C GLN A 176 -7.81 11.25 3.80
N GLY A 177 -6.92 11.61 2.87
CA GLY A 177 -6.46 10.71 1.82
C GLY A 177 -5.74 9.47 2.36
N ALA A 178 -4.88 9.65 3.36
CA ALA A 178 -4.15 8.55 3.98
C ALA A 178 -5.09 7.60 4.76
N ILE A 179 -6.05 8.14 5.52
CA ILE A 179 -7.04 7.33 6.23
C ILE A 179 -7.91 6.55 5.24
N ALA A 180 -8.43 7.22 4.21
CA ALA A 180 -9.25 6.59 3.17
C ALA A 180 -8.51 5.47 2.43
N ALA A 181 -7.18 5.58 2.25
CA ALA A 181 -6.38 4.54 1.63
C ALA A 181 -6.32 3.25 2.47
N PHE A 182 -6.16 3.37 3.79
CA PHE A 182 -6.23 2.21 4.70
C PHE A 182 -7.62 1.59 4.73
N GLU A 183 -8.67 2.41 4.83
CA GLU A 183 -10.06 1.95 4.79
C GLU A 183 -10.36 1.21 3.49
N ARG A 184 -9.90 1.75 2.35
CA ARG A 184 -10.08 1.11 1.05
C ARG A 184 -9.36 -0.24 0.99
N PHE A 185 -8.13 -0.33 1.45
CA PHE A 185 -7.42 -1.60 1.46
C PHE A 185 -8.12 -2.65 2.34
N ASN A 186 -8.69 -2.26 3.48
CA ASN A 186 -9.53 -3.15 4.30
C ASN A 186 -10.75 -3.67 3.54
N VAL A 187 -11.46 -2.82 2.79
CA VAL A 187 -12.61 -3.23 1.95
C VAL A 187 -12.17 -4.24 0.88
N LEU A 188 -11.04 -3.98 0.20
CA LEU A 188 -10.50 -4.88 -0.83
C LEU A 188 -10.05 -6.23 -0.23
N LEU A 189 -9.43 -6.20 0.96
CA LEU A 189 -9.04 -7.39 1.69
C LEU A 189 -10.26 -8.24 2.06
N GLN A 190 -11.30 -7.62 2.63
CA GLN A 190 -12.55 -8.30 2.96
C GLN A 190 -13.20 -8.92 1.71
N HIS A 191 -13.23 -8.17 0.60
CA HIS A 191 -13.76 -8.68 -0.67
C HIS A 191 -13.02 -9.93 -1.15
N ALA A 192 -11.68 -9.92 -1.13
CA ALA A 192 -10.88 -11.06 -1.59
C ALA A 192 -11.05 -12.32 -0.73
N TYR A 193 -11.39 -12.16 0.55
CA TYR A 193 -11.56 -13.24 1.52
C TYR A 193 -13.02 -13.61 1.82
N ALA A 194 -14.01 -12.94 1.24
CA ALA A 194 -15.44 -13.15 1.53
C ALA A 194 -15.94 -14.59 1.31
N HIS A 195 -15.26 -15.36 0.46
CA HIS A 195 -15.57 -16.77 0.16
C HIS A 195 -14.45 -17.73 0.57
N ALA A 196 -13.60 -17.34 1.53
CA ALA A 196 -12.63 -18.27 2.09
C ALA A 196 -13.36 -19.33 2.94
N PRO A 197 -13.05 -20.63 2.77
CA PRO A 197 -13.51 -21.62 3.73
C PRO A 197 -13.00 -21.23 5.11
N LYS A 198 -13.87 -21.25 6.13
CA LYS A 198 -13.46 -20.98 7.51
C LYS A 198 -12.41 -22.02 7.89
N LEU A 199 -11.21 -21.57 8.25
CA LEU A 199 -10.22 -22.42 8.90
C LEU A 199 -10.86 -22.91 10.20
N GLU A 200 -11.28 -24.18 10.24
CA GLU A 200 -11.66 -24.81 11.49
C GLU A 200 -10.41 -24.83 12.36
N SER A 201 -10.48 -24.11 13.49
CA SER A 201 -9.47 -24.19 14.52
C SER A 201 -9.40 -25.64 15.00
N VAL A 202 -8.34 -26.35 14.63
CA VAL A 202 -7.96 -27.60 15.28
C VAL A 202 -7.60 -27.25 16.71
N GLN A 203 -8.56 -27.45 17.62
CA GLN A 203 -8.27 -27.48 19.05
C GLN A 203 -7.40 -28.71 19.31
N ALA A 204 -6.15 -28.46 19.74
CA ALA A 204 -5.30 -29.45 20.37
C ALA A 204 -5.74 -29.67 21.83
#